data_AF-A0A0V1BZE1-F1
#
_entry.id   AF-A0A0V1BZE1-F1
#
_cell.length_a   1.000
_cell.length_b   1.000
_cell.length_c   1.000
_cell.angle_alpha   90.00
_cell.angle_beta   90.00
_cell.angle_gamma   90.00
#
_symmetry.space_group_name_H-M   'P 1'
#
loop_
_entity.id
_entity.type
_entity.pdbx_description
1 polymer ?
#
loop_
_entity_poly.entity_id
_entity_poly.type
_entity_poly.pdbx_seq_one_letter_code
_entity_poly.pdbx_strand_id
1 'polypeptide(L)'
;LFIHKLCSFLGFFGYVVTVLTLFGIGIFLSMKFDDLFNFGILCLFYGIYYGVLNRDLAAICSNTMAAHIGVSIFFKNFFSINCSIYVQYYSDEGLPKRTLESDMCAVCGNKISANGNERQVEQLYNLSCGHTFHEFCIRGWCIVGKNEICPYCREKVNLKEFFTNPWEKTEAVLMYVLDFVRYLVAWNPILVFLIRGIYYVMGLE
;
A
#
# COMPACT_ATOMS: atom_id res chain seq x y z
N LEU A 1 7.56 -2.08 -13.35
CA LEU A 1 7.55 -0.70 -13.92
C LEU A 1 6.62 -0.57 -15.14
N PHE A 2 6.77 -1.42 -16.16
CA PHE A 2 5.96 -1.35 -17.40
C PHE A 2 4.45 -1.45 -17.15
N ILE A 3 4.01 -2.47 -16.40
CA ILE A 3 2.59 -2.70 -16.11
C ILE A 3 1.99 -1.53 -15.31
N HIS A 4 2.73 -0.96 -14.36
CA HIS A 4 2.28 0.23 -13.62
C HIS A 4 2.04 1.44 -14.56
N LYS A 5 2.98 1.71 -15.49
CA LYS A 5 2.82 2.78 -16.49
C LYS A 5 1.61 2.54 -17.39
N LEU A 6 1.36 1.29 -17.78
CA LEU A 6 0.21 0.91 -18.60
C LEU A 6 -1.11 1.12 -17.85
N CYS A 7 -1.23 0.67 -16.60
CA CYS A 7 -2.44 0.88 -15.79
C CYS A 7 -2.72 2.37 -15.55
N SER A 8 -1.67 3.16 -15.25
CA SER A 8 -1.80 4.61 -15.09
C SER A 8 -2.25 5.29 -16.39
N PHE A 9 -1.70 4.87 -17.54
CA PHE A 9 -2.12 5.38 -18.84
C PHE A 9 -3.58 5.02 -19.15
N LEU A 10 -3.98 3.76 -18.91
CA LEU A 10 -5.36 3.29 -19.13
C LEU A 10 -6.36 4.05 -18.26
N GLY A 11 -6.02 4.29 -16.98
CA GLY A 11 -6.86 5.06 -16.06
C GLY A 11 -6.99 6.53 -16.48
N PHE A 12 -5.88 7.16 -16.87
CA PHE A 12 -5.89 8.53 -17.39
C PHE A 12 -6.71 8.64 -18.68
N PHE A 13 -6.52 7.70 -19.61
CA PHE A 13 -7.26 7.64 -20.86
C PHE A 13 -8.78 7.48 -20.62
N GLY A 14 -9.18 6.56 -19.73
CA GLY A 14 -10.59 6.37 -19.35
C GLY A 14 -11.21 7.62 -18.71
N TYR A 15 -10.44 8.33 -17.86
CA TYR A 15 -10.87 9.60 -17.29
C TYR A 15 -11.10 10.67 -18.37
N VAL A 16 -10.15 10.83 -19.30
CA VAL A 16 -10.28 11.78 -20.40
C VAL A 16 -11.50 11.45 -21.26
N VAL A 17 -11.72 10.19 -21.62
CA VAL A 17 -12.91 9.76 -22.39
C VAL A 17 -14.22 10.05 -21.65
N THR A 18 -14.25 9.82 -20.33
CA THR A 18 -15.44 10.10 -19.50
C THR A 18 -15.71 11.60 -19.38
N VAL A 19 -14.67 12.42 -19.24
CA VAL A 19 -14.81 13.88 -19.17
C VAL A 19 -15.25 14.44 -20.53
N LEU A 20 -14.64 14.00 -21.63
CA LEU A 20 -15.00 14.43 -22.98
C LEU A 20 -16.44 14.05 -23.37
N THR A 21 -16.93 12.89 -22.92
CA THR A 21 -18.33 12.50 -23.12
C THR A 21 -19.28 13.41 -22.34
N LEU A 22 -18.98 13.75 -21.09
CA LEU A 22 -19.79 14.66 -20.27
C LEU A 22 -19.85 16.09 -20.83
N PHE A 23 -18.78 16.59 -21.46
CA PHE A 23 -18.77 17.89 -22.14
C PHE A 23 -19.54 17.91 -23.48
N GLY A 24 -20.17 16.81 -23.88
CA GLY A 24 -21.01 16.76 -25.08
C GLY A 24 -20.22 16.65 -26.39
N ILE A 25 -18.90 16.46 -26.34
CA ILE A 25 -18.06 16.23 -27.54
C ILE A 25 -18.42 14.90 -28.22
N GLY A 26 -19.08 13.98 -27.50
CA GLY A 26 -19.66 12.76 -28.08
C GLY A 26 -20.69 13.02 -29.18
N ILE A 27 -21.37 14.17 -29.15
CA ILE A 27 -22.32 14.59 -30.21
C ILE A 27 -21.58 14.87 -31.52
N PHE A 28 -20.34 15.37 -31.45
CA PHE A 28 -19.49 15.64 -32.62
C PHE A 28 -18.96 14.34 -33.27
N LEU A 29 -18.84 13.26 -32.50
CA LEU A 29 -18.28 11.98 -32.95
C LEU A 29 -19.33 11.00 -33.51
N SER A 30 -20.62 11.38 -33.56
CA SER A 30 -21.74 10.56 -34.07
C SER A 30 -21.86 9.16 -33.45
N MET A 31 -21.30 8.95 -32.27
CA MET A 31 -21.39 7.70 -31.51
C MET A 31 -22.50 7.82 -30.46
N LYS A 32 -23.16 6.70 -30.13
CA LYS A 32 -24.13 6.67 -29.03
C LYS A 32 -23.43 7.07 -27.73
N PHE A 33 -24.02 8.04 -27.03
CA PHE A 33 -23.52 8.53 -25.76
C PHE A 33 -23.33 7.37 -24.75
N ASP A 34 -24.31 6.46 -24.69
CA ASP A 34 -24.30 5.33 -23.78
C ASP A 34 -23.08 4.42 -23.99
N ASP A 35 -22.74 4.08 -25.24
CA ASP A 35 -21.64 3.15 -25.54
C ASP A 35 -20.28 3.76 -25.17
N LEU A 36 -20.07 5.04 -25.49
CA LEU A 36 -18.79 5.71 -25.23
C LEU A 36 -18.60 6.02 -23.74
N PHE A 37 -19.67 6.38 -23.04
CA PHE A 37 -19.66 6.59 -21.59
C PHE A 37 -19.38 5.29 -20.84
N ASN A 38 -20.05 4.19 -21.24
CA ASN A 38 -19.80 2.86 -20.68
C ASN A 38 -18.35 2.41 -20.91
N PHE A 39 -17.81 2.64 -22.11
CA PHE A 39 -16.40 2.34 -22.41
C PHE A 39 -15.43 3.15 -21.54
N GLY A 40 -15.66 4.45 -21.37
CA GLY A 40 -14.84 5.32 -20.53
C GLY A 40 -14.81 4.87 -19.06
N ILE A 41 -15.99 4.59 -18.50
CA ILE A 41 -16.14 4.08 -17.14
C ILE A 41 -15.47 2.71 -16.98
N LEU A 42 -15.68 1.80 -17.94
CA LEU A 42 -15.09 0.46 -17.90
C LEU A 42 -13.56 0.53 -17.89
N CYS A 43 -12.96 1.35 -18.76
CA CYS A 43 -11.52 1.58 -18.79
C CYS A 43 -11.01 2.18 -17.47
N LEU A 44 -11.75 3.12 -16.87
CA LEU A 44 -11.39 3.74 -15.59
C LEU A 44 -11.41 2.70 -14.46
N PHE A 45 -12.47 1.89 -14.35
CA PHE A 45 -12.57 0.82 -13.37
C PHE A 45 -11.46 -0.22 -13.53
N TYR A 46 -11.19 -0.70 -14.75
CA TYR A 46 -10.11 -1.67 -14.97
C TYR A 46 -8.72 -1.07 -14.72
N GLY A 47 -8.50 0.20 -15.07
CA GLY A 47 -7.25 0.90 -14.81
C GLY A 47 -6.96 1.01 -13.32
N ILE A 48 -7.96 1.41 -12.51
CA ILE A 48 -7.84 1.45 -11.05
C ILE A 48 -7.70 0.04 -10.48
N TYR A 49 -8.49 -0.93 -10.96
CA TYR A 49 -8.47 -2.32 -10.49
C TYR A 49 -7.06 -2.94 -10.58
N TYR A 50 -6.52 -3.01 -11.81
CA TYR A 50 -5.21 -3.59 -12.03
C TYR A 50 -4.08 -2.73 -11.46
N GLY A 51 -4.28 -1.42 -11.34
CA GLY A 51 -3.34 -0.52 -10.66
C GLY A 51 -3.18 -0.84 -9.17
N VAL A 52 -4.30 -1.03 -8.47
CA VAL A 52 -4.31 -1.41 -7.05
C VAL A 52 -3.75 -2.82 -6.85
N LEU A 53 -4.20 -3.79 -7.67
CA LEU A 53 -3.71 -5.17 -7.62
C LEU A 53 -2.18 -5.25 -7.81
N ASN A 54 -1.62 -4.51 -8.77
CA ASN A 54 -0.17 -4.48 -8.99
C ASN A 54 0.60 -3.95 -7.79
N ARG A 55 0.08 -2.92 -7.10
CA ARG A 55 0.71 -2.39 -5.89
C ARG A 55 0.74 -3.44 -4.78
N ASP A 56 -0.35 -4.19 -4.62
CA ASP A 56 -0.43 -5.25 -3.61
C ASP A 56 0.50 -6.43 -3.93
N LEU A 57 0.55 -6.86 -5.19
CA LEU A 57 1.52 -7.86 -5.64
C LEU A 57 2.96 -7.40 -5.44
N ALA A 58 3.27 -6.13 -5.71
CA ALA A 58 4.61 -5.58 -5.47
C ALA A 58 4.98 -5.59 -3.97
N ALA A 59 4.02 -5.27 -3.09
CA ALA A 59 4.23 -5.35 -1.64
C ALA A 59 4.47 -6.80 -1.18
N ILE A 60 3.69 -7.76 -1.70
CA ILE A 60 3.87 -9.19 -1.40
C ILE A 60 5.25 -9.66 -1.88
N CYS A 61 5.65 -9.32 -3.12
CA CYS A 61 6.96 -9.68 -3.66
C CYS A 61 8.11 -9.09 -2.83
N SER A 62 7.99 -7.82 -2.41
CA SER A 62 8.98 -7.18 -1.53
C SER A 62 9.10 -7.92 -0.20
N ASN A 63 7.98 -8.34 0.39
CA ASN A 63 7.97 -9.07 1.66
C ASN A 63 8.54 -10.48 1.51
N THR A 64 8.25 -11.20 0.41
CA THR A 64 8.83 -12.51 0.12
C THR A 64 10.35 -12.41 -0.09
N MET A 65 10.82 -11.37 -0.78
CA MET A 65 12.26 -11.12 -0.96
C MET A 65 12.95 -10.81 0.39
N ALA A 66 12.33 -9.99 1.24
CA ALA A 66 12.84 -9.69 2.57
C ALA A 66 12.88 -10.93 3.48
N ALA A 67 11.84 -11.78 3.42
CA ALA A 67 11.78 -13.03 4.17
C ALA A 67 12.91 -14.00 3.76
N HIS A 68 13.23 -14.09 2.47
CA HIS A 68 14.31 -14.96 1.97
C HIS A 68 15.72 -14.46 2.36
N ILE A 69 15.86 -13.18 2.75
CA ILE A 69 17.10 -12.56 3.24
C ILE A 69 17.22 -12.66 4.78
N GLY A 70 16.20 -13.18 5.47
CA GLY A 70 16.19 -13.30 6.94
C GLY A 70 15.77 -12.02 7.67
N VAL A 71 15.28 -11.01 6.95
CA VAL A 71 14.71 -9.78 7.51
C VAL A 71 13.20 -9.90 7.44
N SER A 72 12.61 -10.59 8.42
CA SER A 72 11.16 -10.84 8.46
C SER A 72 10.38 -9.53 8.66
N ILE A 73 9.84 -8.97 7.58
CA ILE A 73 8.89 -7.84 7.63
C ILE A 73 7.46 -8.41 7.69
N PHE A 74 6.69 -7.84 8.62
CA PHE A 74 5.40 -8.30 9.13
C PHE A 74 4.34 -8.59 8.05
N PHE A 75 3.76 -9.79 8.08
CA PHE A 75 2.49 -10.08 7.42
C PHE A 75 1.35 -9.41 8.20
N LYS A 76 0.68 -8.40 7.62
CA LYS A 76 -0.65 -7.98 8.04
C LYS A 76 -1.66 -8.34 6.93
N ASN A 77 -2.36 -9.45 7.18
CA ASN A 77 -3.58 -10.00 6.58
C ASN A 77 -4.32 -9.17 5.50
N PHE A 78 -4.47 -9.75 4.29
CA PHE A 78 -5.54 -9.39 3.34
C PHE A 78 -6.65 -10.45 3.24
N PHE A 79 -6.47 -11.63 3.85
CA PHE A 79 -7.50 -12.66 3.95
C PHE A 79 -7.58 -13.13 5.40
N SER A 80 -8.79 -13.30 5.93
CA SER A 80 -9.04 -13.76 7.30
C SER A 80 -8.53 -15.19 7.51
N ILE A 81 -7.22 -15.34 7.63
CA ILE A 81 -6.52 -16.54 8.08
C ILE A 81 -5.51 -16.02 9.09
N ASN A 82 -5.80 -16.25 10.38
CA ASN A 82 -4.86 -16.02 11.48
C ASN A 82 -3.68 -17.00 11.36
N CYS A 83 -2.83 -16.82 10.36
CA CYS A 83 -1.52 -17.44 10.33
C CYS A 83 -0.55 -16.43 10.93
N SER A 84 -0.55 -16.35 12.26
CA SER A 84 0.51 -15.69 13.02
C SER A 84 1.77 -16.54 12.84
N ILE A 85 2.49 -16.33 11.74
CA ILE A 85 3.82 -16.89 11.55
C ILE A 85 4.78 -15.95 12.29
N TYR A 86 4.97 -16.28 13.57
CA TYR A 86 5.96 -15.68 14.44
C TYR A 86 7.36 -15.86 13.84
N VAL A 87 8.17 -14.80 13.79
CA VAL A 87 9.63 -14.96 13.75
C VAL A 87 10.24 -14.39 15.02
N GLN A 88 10.87 -15.34 15.70
CA GLN A 88 11.72 -15.33 16.86
C GLN A 88 13.10 -14.74 16.48
N TYR A 89 13.52 -13.64 17.12
CA TYR A 89 14.94 -13.25 17.15
C TYR A 89 15.57 -13.82 18.43
N TYR A 90 15.64 -15.15 18.56
CA TYR A 90 16.51 -15.84 19.54
C TYR A 90 16.41 -17.37 19.41
N SER A 91 17.51 -18.04 19.06
CA SER A 91 18.01 -19.29 19.68
C SER A 91 19.32 -19.71 18.98
N ASP A 92 20.23 -20.28 19.76
CA ASP A 92 21.69 -20.10 19.73
C ASP A 92 22.53 -20.75 18.60
N GLU A 93 21.97 -21.26 17.51
CA GLU A 93 22.75 -22.12 16.60
C GLU A 93 22.76 -21.62 15.14
N GLY A 94 23.87 -20.99 14.73
CA GLY A 94 24.43 -21.24 13.39
C GLY A 94 24.27 -20.22 12.25
N LEU A 95 23.73 -19.00 12.43
CA LEU A 95 23.85 -17.94 11.42
C LEU A 95 24.69 -16.76 11.93
N PRO A 96 25.55 -16.14 11.09
CA PRO A 96 26.41 -15.06 11.54
C PRO A 96 25.54 -13.88 11.98
N LYS A 97 25.57 -13.59 13.28
CA LYS A 97 25.03 -12.35 13.86
C LYS A 97 25.68 -11.19 13.11
N ARG A 98 24.95 -10.56 12.18
CA ARG A 98 25.23 -9.19 11.80
C ARG A 98 24.80 -8.33 12.99
N THR A 99 25.69 -8.17 13.95
CA THR A 99 25.57 -7.14 14.99
C THR A 99 25.54 -5.80 14.25
N LEU A 100 24.34 -5.21 14.10
CA LEU A 100 24.25 -3.83 13.64
C LEU A 100 24.90 -2.95 14.71
N GLU A 101 25.87 -2.14 14.30
CA GLU A 101 26.45 -1.07 15.11
C GLU A 101 25.33 -0.17 15.63
N SER A 102 25.42 0.29 16.89
CA SER A 102 24.43 1.18 17.52
C SER A 102 24.26 2.54 16.85
N ASP A 103 25.09 2.84 15.85
CA ASP A 103 25.07 4.06 15.04
C ASP A 103 24.42 3.85 13.67
N MET A 104 23.68 2.76 13.44
CA MET A 104 23.02 2.47 12.15
C MET A 104 21.51 2.33 12.31
N CYS A 105 20.74 3.06 11.49
CA CYS A 105 19.29 2.98 11.49
C CYS A 105 18.83 1.63 10.90
N ALA A 106 18.12 0.79 11.66
CA ALA A 106 17.64 -0.53 11.17
C ALA A 106 16.65 -0.46 9.99
N VAL A 107 16.06 0.69 9.69
CA VAL A 107 15.08 0.84 8.60
C VAL A 107 15.76 1.13 7.26
N CYS A 108 16.74 2.05 7.22
CA CYS A 108 17.44 2.41 5.99
C CYS A 108 18.86 1.82 5.88
N GLY A 109 19.43 1.31 6.97
CA GLY A 109 20.79 0.79 7.02
C GLY A 109 21.89 1.85 6.93
N ASN A 110 21.56 3.14 7.04
CA ASN A 110 22.53 4.26 7.04
C ASN A 110 22.90 4.68 8.46
N LYS A 111 24.04 5.37 8.59
CA LYS A 111 24.52 5.89 9.89
C LYS A 111 23.61 6.98 10.45
N ILE A 112 23.43 6.99 11.77
CA ILE A 112 22.59 7.94 12.55
C ILE A 112 23.38 9.24 12.85
N SER A 113 24.52 9.46 12.19
CA SER A 113 25.37 10.63 12.45
C SER A 113 24.81 11.92 11.84
N ALA A 114 24.57 12.90 12.71
CA ALA A 114 24.08 14.24 12.39
C ALA A 114 25.07 15.15 11.61
N ASN A 115 26.14 14.62 11.01
CA ASN A 115 27.15 15.47 10.39
C ASN A 115 27.78 14.85 9.13
N GLY A 116 27.63 15.57 8.01
CA GLY A 116 28.45 15.42 6.81
C GLY A 116 27.84 14.64 5.66
N ASN A 117 26.80 15.19 5.01
CA ASN A 117 26.79 15.48 3.56
C ASN A 117 25.44 16.13 3.14
N GLU A 118 25.55 17.17 2.32
CA GLU A 118 24.58 18.26 2.04
C GLU A 118 23.27 17.87 1.31
N ARG A 119 22.60 16.75 1.62
CA ARG A 119 21.36 16.38 0.89
C ARG A 119 20.11 16.07 1.68
N GLN A 120 20.15 15.92 3.00
CA GLN A 120 18.94 15.93 3.84
C GLN A 120 19.36 15.86 5.31
N VAL A 121 19.13 16.93 6.06
CA VAL A 121 19.21 16.89 7.53
C VAL A 121 17.96 16.13 8.00
N GLU A 122 18.02 14.80 8.01
CA GLU A 122 16.94 14.00 8.58
C GLU A 122 16.97 14.20 10.10
N GLN A 123 15.87 14.66 10.69
CA GLN A 123 15.80 14.80 12.14
C GLN A 123 15.88 13.41 12.77
N LEU A 124 16.59 13.30 13.88
CA LEU A 124 16.67 12.08 14.67
C LEU A 124 15.52 12.06 15.67
N TYR A 125 14.81 10.94 15.72
CA TYR A 125 13.74 10.72 16.67
C TYR A 125 14.11 9.55 17.59
N ASN A 126 14.03 9.80 18.90
CA ASN A 126 14.28 8.80 19.93
C ASN A 126 12.95 8.27 20.46
N LEU A 127 12.75 6.95 20.41
CA LEU A 127 11.55 6.30 20.92
C LEU A 127 11.58 6.18 22.45
N SER A 128 10.42 5.87 23.06
CA SER A 128 10.30 5.59 24.50
C SER A 128 11.21 4.46 24.97
N CYS A 129 11.47 3.49 24.08
CA CYS A 129 12.37 2.36 24.31
C CYS A 129 13.86 2.72 24.26
N GLY A 130 14.22 3.98 24.00
CA GLY A 130 15.60 4.47 23.93
C GLY A 130 16.34 4.18 22.61
N HIS A 131 15.66 3.65 21.58
CA HIS A 131 16.24 3.45 20.26
C HIS A 131 16.04 4.68 19.36
N THR A 132 17.13 5.16 18.77
CA THR A 132 17.17 6.30 17.86
C THR A 132 17.04 5.88 16.40
N PHE A 133 16.23 6.62 15.63
CA PHE A 133 16.01 6.41 14.21
C PHE A 133 15.92 7.76 13.49
N HIS A 134 16.02 7.76 12.15
CA HIS A 134 15.60 8.92 11.37
C HIS A 134 14.08 9.08 11.46
N GLU A 135 13.60 10.30 11.64
CA GLU A 135 12.18 10.65 11.77
C GLU A 135 11.37 10.09 10.59
N PHE A 136 11.86 10.28 9.35
CA PHE A 136 11.21 9.77 8.14
C PHE A 136 11.17 8.24 8.09
N CYS A 137 12.23 7.57 8.56
CA CYS A 137 12.33 6.12 8.55
C CYS A 137 11.34 5.48 9.53
N ILE A 138 11.32 5.94 10.78
CA ILE A 138 10.40 5.41 11.79
C ILE A 138 8.95 5.76 11.48
N ARG A 139 8.71 6.94 10.91
CA ARG A 139 7.39 7.36 10.43
C ARG A 139 6.91 6.51 9.26
N GLY A 140 7.78 6.23 8.28
CA GLY A 140 7.48 5.32 7.18
C GLY A 140 7.17 3.90 7.68
N TRP A 141 7.93 3.41 8.66
CA TRP A 141 7.69 2.12 9.31
C TRP A 141 6.31 2.05 9.97
N CYS A 142 5.93 3.10 10.72
CA CYS A 142 4.66 3.14 11.43
C CYS A 142 3.45 3.33 10.50
N ILE A 143 3.53 4.29 9.59
CA ILE A 143 2.40 4.70 8.74
C ILE A 143 2.26 3.81 7.52
N VAL A 144 3.34 3.64 6.74
CA VAL A 144 3.32 2.88 5.49
C VAL A 144 3.32 1.37 5.77
N GLY A 145 4.11 0.94 6.75
CA GLY A 145 4.18 -0.46 7.18
C GLY A 145 3.01 -0.94 8.05
N LYS A 146 2.15 -0.03 8.55
CA LYS A 146 1.09 -0.31 9.54
C LYS A 146 1.62 -1.05 10.79
N ASN A 147 2.86 -0.76 11.18
CA ASN A 147 3.57 -1.39 12.29
C ASN A 147 3.59 -0.47 13.51
N GLU A 148 3.02 -0.89 14.64
CA GLU A 148 2.95 -0.07 15.86
C GLU A 148 4.07 -0.42 16.86
N ILE A 149 5.16 -1.00 16.36
CA ILE A 149 6.11 -1.78 17.14
C ILE A 149 7.54 -1.37 16.75
N CYS A 150 8.41 -1.15 17.73
CA CYS A 150 9.82 -0.85 17.53
C CYS A 150 10.55 -2.01 16.81
N PRO A 151 11.36 -1.74 15.75
CA PRO A 151 12.13 -2.77 15.05
C PRO A 151 13.10 -3.57 15.93
N TYR A 152 13.69 -2.96 16.96
CA TYR A 152 14.70 -3.61 17.81
C TYR A 152 14.09 -4.38 18.98
N CYS A 153 13.33 -3.69 19.84
CA CYS A 153 12.88 -4.23 21.12
C CYS A 153 11.40 -4.67 21.13
N ARG A 154 10.68 -4.40 20.04
CA ARG A 154 9.24 -4.66 19.91
C ARG A 154 8.33 -3.96 20.95
N GLU A 155 8.82 -2.89 21.57
CA GLU A 155 7.98 -2.02 22.38
C GLU A 155 6.98 -1.26 21.49
N LYS A 156 5.76 -1.05 22.00
CA LYS A 156 4.74 -0.29 21.28
C LYS A 156 5.17 1.17 21.16
N VAL A 157 5.05 1.71 19.96
CA VAL A 157 5.43 3.09 19.66
C VAL A 157 4.23 4.02 19.84
N ASN A 158 4.42 5.16 20.52
CA ASN A 158 3.38 6.16 20.71
C ASN A 158 3.12 6.95 19.41
N LEU A 159 2.16 6.47 18.61
CA LEU A 159 1.80 7.04 17.31
C LEU A 159 1.30 8.50 17.38
N LYS A 160 0.80 8.95 18.52
CA LYS A 160 0.19 10.28 18.70
C LYS A 160 1.20 11.42 18.49
N GLU A 161 2.48 11.18 18.74
CA GLU A 161 3.52 12.21 18.62
C GLU A 161 3.92 12.48 17.17
N PHE A 162 3.69 11.55 16.25
CA PHE A 162 4.09 11.70 14.84
C PHE A 162 3.10 12.52 14.02
N PHE A 163 1.83 12.62 14.42
CA PHE A 163 0.77 13.30 13.66
C PHE A 163 0.59 14.77 14.05
N THR A 164 1.67 15.55 14.06
CA THR A 164 1.61 16.99 14.37
C THR A 164 1.05 17.82 13.21
N ASN A 165 1.20 17.36 11.97
CA ASN A 165 0.78 18.10 10.79
C ASN A 165 -0.64 17.71 10.31
N PRO A 166 -1.58 18.66 10.15
CA PRO A 166 -2.92 18.39 9.61
C PRO A 166 -2.92 17.78 8.20
N TRP A 167 -1.92 18.14 7.38
CA TRP A 167 -1.78 17.66 6.00
C TRP A 167 -1.51 16.14 5.91
N GLU A 168 -0.95 15.54 6.95
CA GLU A 168 -0.69 14.10 7.00
C GLU A 168 -1.97 13.28 7.18
N LYS A 169 -3.00 13.90 7.77
CA LYS A 169 -4.33 13.28 7.86
C LYS A 169 -4.93 13.10 6.47
N THR A 170 -4.65 14.01 5.54
CA THR A 170 -5.14 13.91 4.16
C THR A 170 -4.56 12.70 3.43
N GLU A 171 -3.26 12.42 3.61
CA GLU A 171 -2.62 11.21 3.06
C GLU A 171 -3.18 9.94 3.70
N ALA A 172 -3.45 9.96 5.01
CA ALA A 172 -4.10 8.85 5.69
C ALA A 172 -5.53 8.60 5.15
N VAL A 173 -6.32 9.65 4.93
CA VAL A 173 -7.65 9.56 4.32
C VAL A 173 -7.57 8.97 2.91
N LEU A 174 -6.59 9.37 2.11
CA LEU A 174 -6.36 8.78 0.78
C LEU A 174 -6.08 7.27 0.87
N MET A 175 -5.30 6.83 1.86
CA MET A 175 -5.07 5.40 2.11
C MET A 175 -6.36 4.67 2.49
N TYR A 176 -7.21 5.26 3.33
CA TYR A 176 -8.52 4.69 3.67
C TYR A 176 -9.46 4.60 2.46
N VAL A 177 -9.50 5.63 1.61
CA VAL A 177 -10.30 5.61 0.37
C VAL A 177 -9.83 4.50 -0.57
N LEU A 178 -8.52 4.31 -0.71
CA LEU A 178 -7.97 3.22 -1.50
C LEU A 178 -8.30 1.83 -0.91
N ASP A 179 -8.30 1.70 0.42
CA ASP A 179 -8.73 0.48 1.12
C ASP A 179 -10.25 0.22 0.94
N PHE A 180 -11.07 1.27 0.89
CA PHE A 180 -12.49 1.16 0.56
C PHE A 180 -12.72 0.72 -0.89
N VAL A 181 -12.00 1.32 -1.84
CA VAL A 181 -12.04 0.92 -3.26
C VAL A 181 -11.62 -0.54 -3.43
N ARG A 182 -10.58 -1.00 -2.71
CA ARG A 182 -10.19 -2.42 -2.67
C ARG A 182 -11.34 -3.31 -2.21
N TYR A 183 -12.02 -2.94 -1.14
CA TYR A 183 -13.15 -3.71 -0.63
C TYR A 183 -14.28 -3.80 -1.65
N LEU A 184 -14.67 -2.66 -2.24
CA LEU A 184 -15.72 -2.61 -3.26
C LEU A 184 -15.38 -3.47 -4.48
N VAL A 185 -14.12 -3.44 -4.90
CA VAL A 185 -13.58 -4.27 -5.98
C VAL A 185 -13.59 -5.75 -5.64
N ALA A 186 -13.10 -6.14 -4.45
CA ALA A 186 -13.02 -7.54 -4.03
C ALA A 186 -14.40 -8.19 -3.88
N TRP A 187 -15.43 -7.36 -3.65
CA TRP A 187 -16.82 -7.81 -3.60
C TRP A 187 -17.46 -8.00 -4.97
N ASN A 188 -16.90 -7.47 -6.06
CA ASN A 188 -17.49 -7.63 -7.41
C ASN A 188 -17.69 -9.11 -7.83
N PRO A 189 -16.71 -10.02 -7.69
CA PRO A 189 -16.91 -11.43 -8.03
C PRO A 189 -18.01 -12.09 -7.19
N ILE A 190 -18.09 -11.75 -5.90
CA ILE A 190 -19.11 -12.26 -4.98
C ILE A 190 -20.48 -11.73 -5.39
N LEU A 191 -20.58 -10.44 -5.73
CA LEU A 191 -21.82 -9.81 -6.20
C LEU A 191 -22.29 -10.44 -7.52
N VAL A 192 -21.41 -10.66 -8.49
CA VAL A 192 -21.77 -11.30 -9.77
C VAL A 192 -22.26 -12.74 -9.54
N PHE A 193 -21.57 -13.52 -8.70
CA PHE A 193 -22.00 -14.88 -8.35
C PHE A 193 -23.36 -14.89 -7.65
N LEU A 194 -23.56 -13.97 -6.70
CA LEU A 194 -24.80 -13.86 -5.94
C LEU A 194 -25.96 -13.45 -6.84
N ILE A 195 -25.77 -12.45 -7.71
CA ILE A 195 -26.76 -12.00 -8.68
C ILE A 195 -27.13 -13.15 -9.63
N ARG A 196 -26.13 -13.87 -10.17
CA ARG A 196 -26.36 -15.03 -11.04
C ARG A 196 -27.10 -16.17 -10.33
N GLY A 197 -26.76 -16.42 -9.05
CA GLY A 197 -27.48 -17.39 -8.22
C GLY A 197 -28.94 -16.99 -7.97
N ILE A 198 -29.20 -15.71 -7.73
CA ILE A 198 -30.57 -15.18 -7.59
C ILE A 198 -31.36 -15.34 -8.88
N TYR A 199 -30.78 -15.00 -10.04
CA TYR A 199 -31.44 -15.16 -11.34
C TYR A 199 -31.77 -16.62 -11.64
N TYR A 200 -30.84 -17.54 -11.35
CA TYR A 200 -31.06 -18.98 -11.48
C TYR A 200 -32.20 -19.47 -10.59
N VAL A 201 -32.26 -19.03 -9.32
CA VAL A 201 -33.33 -19.41 -8.37
C VAL A 201 -34.69 -18.84 -8.78
N MET A 202 -34.72 -17.63 -9.32
CA MET A 202 -35.96 -17.02 -9.82
C MET A 202 -36.40 -17.56 -11.18
N GLY A 203 -35.62 -18.45 -11.81
CA GLY A 203 -35.94 -19.01 -13.13
C GLY A 203 -35.91 -17.99 -14.26
N LEU A 204 -35.19 -16.86 -14.06
CA LEU A 204 -34.88 -15.88 -15.09
C LEU A 204 -33.49 -16.21 -15.66
N GLU A 205 -33.39 -17.33 -16.38
CA GLU A 205 -32.38 -17.51 -17.43
C GLU A 205 -33.07 -17.40 -18.80
#